data_AF-A0A5B7BVR8-F1
#
_entry.id   AF-A0A5B7BVR8-F1
#
_cell.length_a   1.000
_cell.length_b   1.000
_cell.length_c   1.000
_cell.angle_alpha   90.00
_cell.angle_beta   90.00
_cell.angle_gamma   90.00
#
_symmetry.space_group_name_H-M   'P 1'
#
loop_
_entity.id
_entity.type
_entity.pdbx_description
1 polymer ?
#
loop_
_entity_poly.entity_id
_entity_poly.type
_entity_poly.pdbx_seq_one_letter_code
_entity_poly.pdbx_strand_id
1 'polypeptide(L)'
;GVEELVKAGLPVEDAKAFEKGLKDAIARTGGGSDPKELWRELTARRLLRPSHLHAVHQLVYYAVYDNYDVSTNGPPLYWFPSAYQSKYTNLGRLMETHG
;
A
#
# COMPACT_ATOMS: atom_id res chain seq x y z
N GLY A 1 -10.02 2.97 -8.07
CA GLY A 1 -11.00 3.72 -7.25
C GLY A 1 -11.55 2.83 -6.15
N VAL A 2 -12.51 3.31 -5.36
CA VAL A 2 -13.12 2.56 -4.23
C VAL A 2 -13.53 1.12 -4.62
N GLU A 3 -14.12 0.91 -5.79
CA GLU A 3 -14.57 -0.42 -6.25
C GLU A 3 -13.43 -1.44 -6.35
N GLU A 4 -12.29 -1.06 -6.94
CA GLU A 4 -11.11 -1.93 -7.04
C GLU A 4 -10.52 -2.27 -5.67
N LEU A 5 -10.55 -1.31 -4.74
CA LEU A 5 -10.12 -1.51 -3.36
C LEU A 5 -11.03 -2.50 -2.62
N VAL A 6 -12.34 -2.42 -2.84
CA VAL A 6 -13.31 -3.38 -2.30
C VAL A 6 -13.10 -4.77 -2.89
N LYS A 7 -12.88 -4.85 -4.21
CA LYS A 7 -12.58 -6.11 -4.90
C LYS A 7 -11.26 -6.74 -4.42
N ALA A 8 -10.28 -5.92 -4.06
CA ALA A 8 -9.03 -6.35 -3.43
C ALA A 8 -9.20 -6.80 -1.96
N GLY A 9 -10.41 -6.67 -1.39
CA GLY A 9 -10.78 -7.20 -0.08
C GLY A 9 -10.83 -6.17 1.04
N LEU A 10 -10.84 -4.86 0.74
CA LEU A 10 -11.15 -3.85 1.75
C LEU A 10 -12.67 -3.74 2.00
N PRO A 11 -13.10 -3.59 3.26
CA PRO A 11 -14.45 -3.12 3.55
C PRO A 11 -14.74 -1.78 2.87
N VAL A 12 -16.00 -1.53 2.49
CA VAL A 12 -16.39 -0.32 1.74
C VAL A 12 -15.96 0.99 2.44
N GLU A 13 -16.14 1.08 3.76
CA GLU A 13 -15.77 2.29 4.51
C GLU A 13 -14.25 2.48 4.59
N ASP A 14 -13.51 1.38 4.78
CA ASP A 14 -12.05 1.38 4.73
C ASP A 14 -11.54 1.76 3.34
N ALA A 15 -12.20 1.30 2.27
CA ALA A 15 -11.85 1.62 0.89
C ALA A 15 -12.06 3.11 0.56
N LYS A 16 -13.14 3.72 1.06
CA LYS A 16 -13.38 5.18 0.93
C LYS A 16 -12.32 5.98 1.68
N ALA A 17 -12.01 5.60 2.92
CA ALA A 17 -10.97 6.24 3.72
C ALA A 17 -9.59 6.11 3.07
N PHE A 18 -9.28 4.92 2.53
CA PHE A 18 -8.06 4.66 1.79
C PHE A 18 -7.96 5.53 0.54
N GLU A 19 -9.02 5.61 -0.28
CA GLU A 19 -9.04 6.43 -1.49
C GLU A 19 -8.83 7.91 -1.18
N LYS A 20 -9.46 8.42 -0.11
CA LYS A 20 -9.22 9.79 0.36
C LYS A 20 -7.74 10.00 0.72
N GLY A 21 -7.17 9.09 1.51
CA GLY A 21 -5.75 9.16 1.88
C GLY A 21 -4.80 9.10 0.68
N LEU A 22 -5.14 8.30 -0.34
CA LEU A 22 -4.40 8.21 -1.60
C LEU A 22 -4.48 9.53 -2.38
N LYS A 23 -5.67 10.11 -2.53
CA LYS A 23 -5.86 11.43 -3.17
C LYS A 23 -5.05 12.52 -2.47
N ASP A 24 -5.07 12.53 -1.14
CA ASP A 24 -4.29 13.48 -0.34
C ASP A 24 -2.77 13.28 -0.47
N ALA A 25 -2.30 12.04 -0.66
CA ALA A 25 -0.88 11.76 -0.90
C ALA A 25 -0.46 12.26 -2.29
N ILE A 26 -1.24 11.93 -3.33
CA ILE A 26 -1.02 12.38 -4.71
C ILE A 26 -0.95 13.92 -4.77
N ALA A 27 -1.87 14.61 -4.09
CA ALA A 27 -1.88 16.07 -4.04
C ALA A 27 -0.61 16.65 -3.40
N ARG A 28 -0.06 16.00 -2.36
CA ARG A 28 1.17 16.47 -1.69
C ARG A 28 2.45 16.18 -2.47
N THR A 29 2.46 15.14 -3.30
CA THR A 29 3.64 14.75 -4.09
C THR A 29 3.56 15.25 -5.54
N GLY A 30 3.04 16.46 -5.74
CA GLY A 30 3.02 17.10 -7.06
C GLY A 30 2.21 16.35 -8.13
N GLY A 31 1.09 15.74 -7.73
CA GLY A 31 0.23 14.97 -8.63
C GLY A 31 0.67 13.51 -8.82
N GLY A 32 1.63 13.03 -8.04
CA GLY A 32 2.11 11.63 -8.14
C GLY A 32 3.06 11.39 -9.32
N SER A 33 3.69 12.45 -9.84
CA SER A 33 4.61 12.37 -10.98
C SER A 33 5.92 11.63 -10.68
N ASP A 34 6.44 11.75 -9.46
CA ASP A 34 7.50 10.88 -8.97
C ASP A 34 6.90 9.72 -8.15
N PRO A 35 6.89 8.49 -8.70
CA PRO A 35 6.35 7.33 -8.00
C PRO A 35 7.16 6.97 -6.74
N LYS A 36 8.44 7.36 -6.64
CA LYS A 36 9.26 7.14 -5.45
C LYS A 36 8.82 8.04 -4.29
N GLU A 37 8.52 9.31 -4.57
CA GLU A 37 7.97 10.23 -3.57
C GLU A 37 6.56 9.84 -3.16
N LEU A 38 5.70 9.49 -4.14
CA LEU A 38 4.35 9.01 -3.84
C LEU A 38 4.40 7.78 -2.93
N TRP A 39 5.24 6.79 -3.24
CA TRP A 39 5.38 5.60 -2.40
C TRP A 39 5.87 5.91 -0.98
N ARG A 40 6.85 6.82 -0.84
CA ARG A 40 7.32 7.29 0.46
C ARG A 40 6.20 7.93 1.28
N GLU A 41 5.41 8.80 0.66
CA GLU A 41 4.29 9.49 1.33
C GLU A 41 3.19 8.49 1.76
N LEU A 42 2.84 7.53 0.90
CA LEU A 42 1.87 6.47 1.24
C LEU A 42 2.33 5.63 2.44
N THR A 43 3.62 5.31 2.49
CA THR A 43 4.23 4.55 3.58
C THR A 43 4.30 5.38 4.86
N ALA A 44 4.71 6.65 4.78
CA ALA A 44 4.79 7.57 5.92
C ALA A 44 3.41 7.79 6.58
N ARG A 45 2.35 7.85 5.77
CA ARG A 45 0.96 7.92 6.24
C ARG A 45 0.41 6.63 6.81
N ARG A 46 1.15 5.52 6.70
CA ARG A 46 0.71 4.17 7.09
C ARG A 46 -0.59 3.78 6.40
N LEU A 47 -0.74 4.17 5.13
CA LEU A 47 -1.96 3.87 4.37
C LEU A 47 -2.09 2.37 4.14
N LEU A 48 -0.98 1.69 3.88
CA LEU A 48 -0.88 0.22 3.86
C LEU A 48 -0.60 -0.31 5.27
N ARG A 49 -1.39 -1.29 5.72
CA ARG A 49 -1.34 -1.90 7.06
C ARG A 49 -1.04 -3.39 6.93
N PRO A 50 -0.36 -4.00 7.92
CA PRO A 50 -0.10 -5.45 7.92
C PRO A 50 -1.34 -6.34 7.85
N SER A 51 -2.49 -5.84 8.30
CA SER A 51 -3.76 -6.56 8.26
C SER A 51 -4.44 -6.54 6.89
N HIS A 52 -3.98 -5.72 5.96
CA HIS A 52 -4.54 -5.68 4.61
C HIS A 52 -4.17 -6.97 3.85
N LEU A 53 -5.08 -7.41 2.98
CA LEU A 53 -4.80 -8.54 2.11
C LEU A 53 -3.71 -8.18 1.10
N HIS A 54 -2.92 -9.17 0.70
CA HIS A 54 -1.84 -8.98 -0.27
C HIS A 54 -2.33 -8.31 -1.57
N ALA A 55 -3.55 -8.62 -2.02
CA ALA A 55 -4.17 -7.99 -3.19
C ALA A 55 -4.27 -6.46 -3.10
N VAL A 56 -4.50 -5.90 -1.91
CA VAL A 56 -4.51 -4.44 -1.70
C VAL A 56 -3.11 -3.86 -1.87
N HIS A 57 -2.10 -4.51 -1.31
CA HIS A 57 -0.70 -4.10 -1.46
C HIS A 57 -0.27 -4.15 -2.93
N GLN A 58 -0.60 -5.22 -3.65
CA GLN A 58 -0.30 -5.37 -5.07
C GLN A 58 -0.99 -4.31 -5.92
N LEU A 59 -2.29 -4.08 -5.71
CA LEU A 59 -3.05 -3.08 -6.46
C LEU A 59 -2.39 -1.70 -6.36
N VAL A 60 -2.04 -1.27 -5.15
CA VAL A 60 -1.42 0.04 -4.93
C VAL A 60 -0.01 0.08 -5.51
N TYR A 61 0.78 -0.98 -5.34
CA TYR A 61 2.13 -1.08 -5.88
C TYR A 61 2.15 -0.94 -7.40
N TYR A 62 1.34 -1.74 -8.11
CA TYR A 62 1.28 -1.67 -9.56
C TYR A 62 0.68 -0.35 -10.06
N ALA A 63 -0.29 0.23 -9.35
CA ALA A 63 -0.84 1.54 -9.71
C ALA A 63 0.19 2.67 -9.57
N VAL A 64 1.02 2.66 -8.52
CA VAL A 64 2.06 3.67 -8.31
C VAL A 64 3.19 3.51 -9.32
N TYR A 65 3.58 2.27 -9.62
CA TYR A 65 4.74 1.97 -10.46
C TYR A 65 4.40 1.57 -11.90
N ASP A 66 3.18 1.82 -12.38
CA ASP A 66 2.67 1.39 -13.69
C ASP A 66 3.60 1.76 -14.86
N ASN A 67 4.19 2.96 -14.80
CA ASN A 67 5.11 3.49 -15.82
C ASN A 67 6.54 3.66 -15.30
N TYR A 68 6.93 2.87 -14.30
CA TYR A 68 8.23 2.97 -13.66
C TYR A 68 9.33 2.27 -14.47
N ASP A 69 10.29 3.05 -14.98
CA ASP A 69 11.43 2.51 -15.69
C ASP A 69 12.51 1.99 -14.71
N VAL A 70 12.56 0.67 -14.57
CA VAL A 70 13.53 -0.04 -13.72
C VAL A 70 14.97 0.10 -14.25
N SER A 71 15.17 0.22 -15.56
CA SER A 71 16.51 0.34 -16.16
C SER A 71 17.19 1.65 -15.76
N THR A 72 16.41 2.72 -15.64
CA THR A 72 16.89 4.06 -15.26
C THR A 72 16.87 4.28 -13.75
N ASN A 73 15.86 3.75 -13.04
CA ASN A 73 15.64 4.07 -11.62
C ASN A 73 16.09 2.95 -10.64
N GLY A 74 16.51 1.79 -11.14
CA GLY A 74 16.71 0.61 -10.31
C GLY A 74 15.39 0.01 -9.81
N PRO A 75 15.41 -1.04 -8.97
CA PRO A 75 14.19 -1.69 -8.51
C PRO A 75 13.30 -0.73 -7.68
N PRO A 76 11.97 -0.76 -7.86
CA PRO A 76 11.05 0.06 -7.08
C PRO A 76 11.04 -0.37 -5.61
N LEU A 77 10.64 0.56 -4.73
CA LEU A 77 10.46 0.27 -3.32
C LEU A 77 9.24 -0.61 -3.12
N TYR A 78 9.34 -1.59 -2.22
CA TYR A 78 8.23 -2.45 -1.84
C TYR A 78 7.85 -2.25 -0.38
N TRP A 79 6.59 -2.49 -0.04
CA TRP A 79 6.11 -2.34 1.33
C TRP A 79 6.43 -3.62 2.09
N PHE A 80 7.17 -3.49 3.18
CA PHE A 80 7.42 -4.58 4.11
C PHE A 80 6.99 -4.17 5.53
N PRO A 81 6.31 -5.04 6.28
CA PRO A 81 6.09 -4.78 7.69
C PRO A 81 7.42 -4.77 8.43
N SER A 82 7.57 -3.91 9.44
CA SER A 82 8.65 -4.06 10.41
C SER A 82 8.57 -5.41 11.13
N ALA A 83 9.66 -5.88 11.74
CA ALA A 83 9.65 -7.15 12.49
C ALA A 83 8.55 -7.18 13.56
N TYR A 84 8.28 -6.06 14.23
CA TYR A 84 7.17 -5.91 15.16
C TYR A 84 5.81 -6.00 14.44
N GLN A 85 5.66 -5.31 13.31
CA GLN A 85 4.44 -5.33 12.50
C GLN A 85 4.17 -6.70 11.86
N SER A 86 5.19 -7.52 11.65
CA SER A 86 5.07 -8.86 11.06
C SER A 86 4.14 -9.77 11.87
N LYS A 87 4.11 -9.63 13.20
CA LYS A 87 3.18 -10.32 14.11
C LYS A 87 1.71 -10.02 13.81
N TYR A 88 1.44 -8.85 13.23
CA TYR A 88 0.09 -8.40 12.91
C TYR A 88 -0.31 -8.68 11.45
N THR A 89 0.55 -9.33 10.67
CA THR A 89 0.13 -9.88 9.37
C THR A 89 -0.84 -11.04 9.57
N ASN A 90 -1.59 -11.43 8.53
CA ASN A 90 -2.50 -12.58 8.64
C ASN A 90 -1.75 -13.86 9.08
N LEU A 91 -0.57 -14.10 8.50
CA LEU A 91 0.30 -15.21 8.88
C LEU A 91 0.84 -15.03 10.31
N GLY A 92 1.32 -13.83 10.66
CA GLY A 92 1.83 -13.55 12.00
C GLY A 92 0.79 -13.79 13.09
N ARG A 93 -0.46 -13.34 12.89
CA ARG A 93 -1.54 -13.57 13.85
C ARG A 93 -1.88 -15.05 13.99
N LEU A 94 -1.87 -15.79 12.88
CA LEU A 94 -2.08 -17.25 12.91
C LEU A 94 -0.96 -17.94 13.71
N MET A 95 0.29 -17.57 13.47
CA MET A 95 1.45 -18.11 14.19
C MET A 95 1.43 -17.76 15.67
N GLU A 96 1.08 -16.53 16.06
CA GLU A 96 0.99 -16.16 17.49
C GLU A 96 -0.19 -16.85 18.19
N THR A 97 -1.23 -17.27 17.46
CA THR A 97 -2.40 -17.98 18.03
C THR A 97 -2.15 -19.48 18.20
N HIS A 98 -1.29 -20.08 17.35
CA HIS A 98 -1.17 -21.55 17.25
C HIS A 98 0.27 -22.10 17.30
N GLY A 99 1.29 -21.23 17.34
CA GLY A 99 2.71 -21.59 17.32
C GLY A 99 3.33 -21.82 18.68
#